data_AF-A0A1F7RXC2-F1
#
_entry.id   AF-A0A1F7RXC2-F1
#
_cell.length_a   1.000
_cell.length_b   1.000
_cell.length_c   1.000
_cell.angle_alpha   90.00
_cell.angle_beta   90.00
_cell.angle_gamma   90.00
#
_symmetry.space_group_name_H-M   'P 1'
#
loop_
_entity.id
_entity.type
_entity.pdbx_description
1 polymer ?
#
loop_
_entity_poly.entity_id
_entity_poly.type
_entity_poly.pdbx_seq_one_letter_code
_entity_poly.pdbx_strand_id
1 'polypeptide(L)' 'MKKLVFLSLIFFFTISLLVTVSLADEQTKCVGSKNSNKYHYSNCKWAQKINPKNLVTFTSVEEAKKAGYIPCKVCKPPEK' A
#
# COMPACT_ATOMS: atom_id res chain seq x y z
N MET A 1 -20.09 -18.71 -35.53
CA MET A 1 -19.71 -17.31 -35.23
C MET A 1 -20.08 -16.89 -33.81
N LYS A 2 -21.36 -16.95 -33.39
CA LYS A 2 -21.79 -16.57 -32.03
C LYS A 2 -21.07 -17.30 -30.88
N LYS A 3 -20.83 -18.62 -31.01
CA LYS A 3 -20.09 -19.42 -30.02
C LYS A 3 -18.59 -19.07 -29.91
N LEU A 4 -17.96 -18.67 -31.02
CA LEU A 4 -16.55 -18.29 -31.06
C LEU A 4 -16.33 -16.90 -30.45
N VAL A 5 -17.27 -15.98 -30.70
CA VAL A 5 -17.32 -14.65 -30.06
C VAL A 5 -17.57 -14.77 -28.55
N PHE A 6 -18.42 -15.72 -28.14
CA PHE A 6 -18.70 -15.98 -26.73
C PHE A 6 -17.48 -16.54 -25.97
N LEU A 7 -16.76 -17.50 -26.57
CA LEU A 7 -15.50 -18.02 -26.01
C LEU A 7 -14.42 -16.95 -25.90
N SER A 8 -14.31 -16.08 -26.90
CA SER A 8 -13.42 -14.92 -26.87
C SER A 8 -13.78 -13.95 -25.74
N LEU A 9 -15.07 -13.63 -25.55
CA LEU A 9 -15.52 -12.73 -24.47
C LEU A 9 -15.21 -13.29 -23.08
N ILE A 10 -15.39 -14.60 -22.87
CA ILE A 10 -15.04 -15.27 -21.62
C ILE A 10 -13.52 -15.21 -21.38
N PHE A 11 -12.71 -15.41 -22.42
CA PHE A 11 -11.25 -15.32 -22.33
C PHE A 11 -10.78 -13.90 -21.97
N PHE A 12 -11.35 -12.87 -22.61
CA PHE A 12 -11.06 -11.47 -22.26
C PHE A 12 -11.52 -11.12 -20.84
N PHE A 13 -12.68 -11.60 -20.42
CA PHE A 13 -13.20 -11.36 -19.07
C PHE A 13 -12.35 -12.05 -18.00
N THR A 14 -11.93 -13.29 -18.24
CA THR A 14 -11.06 -14.05 -17.32
C THR A 14 -9.66 -13.48 -17.23
N ILE A 15 -9.07 -13.01 -18.34
CA ILE A 15 -7.79 -12.29 -18.33
C ILE A 15 -7.91 -10.98 -17.55
N SER A 16 -8.98 -10.21 -17.80
CA SER A 16 -9.23 -8.95 -17.08
C SER A 16 -9.37 -9.17 -15.58
N LEU A 17 -10.12 -10.22 -15.16
CA LEU A 17 -10.29 -10.61 -13.76
C LEU A 17 -8.97 -11.11 -13.13
N LEU A 18 -8.14 -11.83 -13.87
CA LEU A 18 -6.86 -12.34 -13.38
C LEU A 18 -5.84 -11.21 -13.14
N VAL A 19 -5.84 -10.19 -14.00
CA VAL A 19 -4.96 -9.01 -13.87
C VAL A 19 -5.32 -8.18 -12.63
N THR A 20 -6.61 -8.02 -12.31
CA THR A 20 -7.03 -7.19 -11.16
C THR A 20 -6.69 -7.83 -9.81
N VAL A 21 -6.77 -9.16 -9.68
CA VAL A 21 -6.39 -9.87 -8.44
C VAL A 21 -4.88 -9.74 -8.16
N SER A 22 -4.05 -9.68 -9.19
CA SER A 22 -2.58 -9.65 -9.06
C SER A 22 -2.01 -8.30 -8.58
N LEU A 23 -2.81 -7.23 -8.61
CA LEU A 23 -2.40 -5.86 -8.27
C LEU A 23 -2.97 -5.37 -6.92
N ALA A 24 -3.64 -6.25 -6.18
CA ALA A 24 -4.13 -5.93 -4.84
C ALA A 24 -2.96 -5.90 -3.85
N ASP A 25 -2.26 -4.76 -3.81
CA ASP A 25 -1.23 -4.48 -2.79
C ASP A 25 -1.89 -4.38 -1.41
N GLU A 26 -1.21 -4.89 -0.39
CA GLU A 26 -1.67 -4.86 1.01
C GLU A 26 -1.68 -3.39 1.49
N GLN A 27 -2.84 -2.74 1.37
CA GLN A 27 -3.06 -1.35 1.78
C GLN A 27 -3.06 -1.19 3.30
N THR A 28 -1.87 -1.34 3.90
CA THR A 28 -1.65 -1.07 5.31
C THR A 28 -1.41 0.43 5.49
N LYS A 29 -2.40 1.12 6.05
CA LYS A 29 -2.24 2.53 6.45
C LYS A 29 -1.09 2.66 7.45
N CYS A 30 -0.20 3.61 7.20
CA CYS A 30 0.92 3.90 8.09
C CYS A 30 1.08 5.41 8.24
N VAL A 31 1.83 5.82 9.28
CA VAL A 31 2.09 7.23 9.57
C VAL A 31 3.58 7.50 9.62
N GLY A 32 4.00 8.69 9.21
CA GLY A 32 5.36 9.16 9.28
C GLY A 32 5.46 10.58 9.80
N SER A 33 6.69 11.12 9.85
CA SER A 33 6.93 12.50 10.29
C SER A 33 7.66 13.32 9.22
N LYS A 34 7.29 14.56 8.97
CA LYS A 34 8.07 15.47 8.10
C LYS A 34 9.52 15.66 8.58
N ASN A 35 9.77 15.51 9.88
CA ASN A 35 11.09 15.68 10.47
C ASN A 35 11.93 14.40 10.46
N SER A 36 11.37 13.27 10.01
CA SER A 36 12.11 12.02 9.89
C SER A 36 11.55 11.17 8.76
N ASN A 37 12.39 10.57 7.94
CA ASN A 37 11.93 9.65 6.91
C ASN A 37 11.46 8.29 7.44
N LYS A 38 10.89 8.17 8.65
CA LYS A 38 10.41 6.89 9.19
C LYS A 38 8.90 6.76 9.06
N TYR A 39 8.42 5.61 8.60
CA TYR A 39 7.01 5.23 8.71
C TYR A 39 6.78 4.19 9.80
N HIS A 40 5.58 4.20 10.35
CA HIS A 40 5.19 3.51 11.57
C HIS A 40 3.77 2.95 11.45
N TYR A 41 3.46 1.90 12.22
CA TYR A 41 2.08 1.64 12.60
C TYR A 41 1.54 2.78 13.47
N SER A 42 0.23 3.06 13.39
CA SER A 42 -0.44 4.08 14.19
C SER A 42 -0.28 3.85 15.70
N ASN A 43 -0.19 2.59 16.14
CA ASN A 43 0.00 2.22 17.55
C ASN A 43 1.45 2.28 18.03
N CYS A 44 2.42 2.60 17.16
CA CYS A 44 3.83 2.66 17.55
C CYS A 44 4.07 3.78 18.58
N LYS A 45 4.85 3.50 19.62
CA LYS A 45 5.21 4.50 20.65
C LYS A 45 5.86 5.77 20.07
N TRP A 46 6.54 5.65 18.93
CA TRP A 46 7.15 6.78 18.25
C TRP A 46 6.14 7.53 17.38
N ALA A 47 5.20 6.82 16.76
CA ALA A 47 4.09 7.44 16.03
C ALA A 47 3.24 8.33 16.94
N GLN A 48 2.92 7.85 18.15
CA GLN A 48 2.15 8.61 19.14
C GLN A 48 2.86 9.88 19.64
N LYS A 49 4.18 9.98 19.43
CA LYS A 49 4.99 11.15 19.81
C LYS A 49 5.23 12.11 18.64
N ILE A 50 4.75 11.79 17.43
CA ILE A 50 4.87 12.68 16.29
C ILE A 50 4.03 13.93 16.57
N ASN A 51 4.66 15.09 16.50
CA ASN A 51 3.93 16.35 16.59
C ASN A 51 2.88 16.40 15.46
N PRO A 52 1.60 16.73 15.74
CA PRO A 52 0.55 16.77 14.73
C PRO A 52 0.89 17.61 13.49
N LYS A 53 1.65 18.71 13.64
CA LYS A 53 2.08 19.57 12.51
C LYS A 53 3.02 18.85 11.54
N ASN A 54 3.72 17.83 12.03
CA ASN A 54 4.68 17.03 11.30
C ASN A 54 4.12 15.65 10.93
N LEU A 55 2.92 15.27 11.35
CA LEU A 55 2.34 13.97 11.02
C LEU A 55 2.03 13.89 9.51
N VAL A 56 2.43 12.78 8.91
CA VAL A 56 2.08 12.40 7.53
C VAL A 56 1.36 11.06 7.59
N THR A 57 0.24 10.94 6.88
CA THR A 57 -0.50 9.69 6.79
C THR A 57 -0.36 9.15 5.38
N PHE A 58 -0.01 7.88 5.26
CA PHE A 58 0.07 7.16 4.00
C PHE A 58 -1.05 6.11 3.95
N THR A 59 -1.63 5.96 2.77
CA THR A 59 -2.67 4.96 2.47
C THR A 59 -2.10 3.56 2.36
N SER A 60 -0.83 3.42 1.97
CA SER A 60 -0.10 2.16 1.98
C SER A 60 1.37 2.33 2.36
N VAL A 61 2.04 1.21 2.61
CA VAL A 61 3.48 1.14 2.83
C VAL A 61 4.25 1.57 1.57
N GLU A 62 3.74 1.23 0.40
CA GLU A 62 4.32 1.52 -0.91
C GLU A 62 4.29 3.01 -1.20
N GLU A 63 3.22 3.69 -0.80
CA GLU A 63 3.16 5.15 -0.86
C GLU A 63 4.24 5.78 0.03
N ALA A 64 4.40 5.30 1.27
CA ALA A 64 5.45 5.78 2.17
C ALA A 64 6.85 5.56 1.58
N LYS A 65 7.11 4.37 1.02
CA LYS A 65 8.37 4.04 0.35
C LYS A 65 8.63 4.94 -0.87
N LYS A 66 7.62 5.14 -1.73
CA LYS A 66 7.70 6.05 -2.89
C LYS A 66 7.98 7.50 -2.47
N ALA A 67 7.49 7.92 -1.31
CA ALA A 67 7.80 9.21 -0.71
C ALA A 67 9.19 9.27 -0.03
N GLY A 68 9.99 8.20 -0.09
CA GLY A 68 11.35 8.13 0.47
C GLY A 68 11.42 7.77 1.96
N TYR A 69 10.33 7.24 2.54
CA TYR A 69 10.30 6.82 3.93
C TYR A 69 10.79 5.37 4.08
N ILE A 70 11.42 5.09 5.22
CA ILE A 70 11.97 3.80 5.63
C ILE A 70 11.21 3.24 6.84
N PRO A 71 11.15 1.92 7.00
CA PRO A 71 10.43 1.28 8.10
C PRO A 71 11.02 1.64 9.46
N CYS A 72 10.15 1.85 10.44
CA CYS A 72 10.57 1.98 11.83
C CYS A 72 11.08 0.64 12.35
N LYS A 73 12.36 0.58 12.73
CA LYS A 73 12.98 -0.63 13.31
C LYS A 73 12.37 -1.11 14.64
N VAL A 74 11.57 -0.27 15.31
CA VAL A 74 10.91 -0.61 16.59
C VAL A 74 9.60 -1.34 16.38
N CYS A 75 8.69 -0.77 15.56
CA CYS A 75 7.39 -1.41 15.29
C CYS A 75 7.40 -2.31 14.05
N LYS A 76 8.51 -2.33 13.28
CA LYS A 76 8.76 -3.20 12.13
C LYS A 76 7.55 -3.32 11.19
N PRO A 77 7.03 -2.19 10.67
CA PRO A 77 5.98 -2.24 9.67
C PRO A 77 6.51 -2.94 8.40
N PRO A 78 5.64 -3.46 7.52
CA PRO A 78 6.05 -4.24 6.37
C PRO A 78 7.07 -3.49 5.50
N GLU A 79 8.06 -4.20 4.98
CA GLU A 79 9.14 -3.63 4.15
C GLU A 79 9.07 -4.08 2.69
N LYS A 80 8.28 -5.11 2.39
CA LYS A 80 8.10 -5.68 1.06
C LYS A 80 6.66 -5.56 0.66
#